data_AF-A0A7C2UPH2-F1
#
_entry.id   AF-A0A7C2UPH2-F1
#
_cell.length_a   1.000
_cell.length_b   1.000
_cell.length_c   1.000
_cell.angle_alpha   90.00
_cell.angle_beta   90.00
_cell.angle_gamma   90.00
#
_symmetry.space_group_name_H-M   'P 1'
#
loop_
_entity.id
_entity.type
_entity.pdbx_description
1 polymer ?
#
loop_
_entity_poly.entity_id
_entity_poly.type
_entity_poly.pdbx_seq_one_letter_code
_entity_poly.pdbx_strand_id
1 'polypeptide(L)'
;MPKDQAKFEDWAQEQTTKSLFFHQKLHEWGLLEVARAIEAFDGSRVEWNFRDLCISEHAWNRVIHSGIAPVRVFAHPAVLQSMARSVGYYRMLAMVSKSP
;
A
#
# COMPACT_ATOMS: atom_id res chain seq x y z
N MET A 1 -25.13 26.19 7.03
CA MET A 1 -24.31 25.01 7.36
C MET A 1 -22.84 25.37 7.13
N PRO A 2 -21.92 25.09 8.06
CA PRO A 2 -20.52 25.46 7.89
C PRO A 2 -19.92 24.69 6.70
N LYS A 3 -19.27 25.39 5.76
CA LYS A 3 -18.65 24.78 4.56
C LYS A 3 -17.64 23.68 4.89
N ASP A 4 -17.09 23.69 6.10
CA ASP A 4 -16.08 22.74 6.54
C ASP A 4 -16.68 21.39 6.96
N GLN A 5 -17.94 21.38 7.41
CA GLN A 5 -18.63 20.15 7.82
C GLN A 5 -19.04 19.31 6.61
N ALA A 6 -19.54 19.96 5.55
CA ALA A 6 -19.86 19.31 4.28
C ALA A 6 -18.62 18.70 3.59
N LYS A 7 -17.48 19.40 3.62
CA LYS A 7 -16.21 18.87 3.11
C LYS A 7 -15.73 17.64 3.88
N PHE A 8 -15.90 17.63 5.20
CA PHE A 8 -15.52 16.50 6.03
C PHE A 8 -16.41 15.28 5.76
N GLU A 9 -17.72 15.51 5.61
CA GLU A 9 -18.69 14.45 5.27
C GLU A 9 -18.40 13.84 3.89
N ASP A 10 -18.15 14.68 2.87
CA ASP A 10 -17.77 14.22 1.53
C ASP A 10 -16.46 13.40 1.56
N TRP A 11 -15.45 13.88 2.28
CA TRP A 11 -14.20 13.15 2.48
C TRP A 11 -14.43 11.80 3.18
N ALA A 12 -15.20 11.78 4.27
CA ALA A 12 -15.46 10.56 5.03
C ALA A 12 -16.23 9.52 4.20
N GLN A 13 -17.16 9.98 3.36
CA GLN A 13 -17.90 9.13 2.43
C GLN A 13 -17.00 8.59 1.32
N GLU A 14 -16.07 9.41 0.81
CA GLU A 14 -15.05 8.97 -0.14
C GLU A 14 -14.12 7.91 0.48
N GLN A 15 -13.67 8.10 1.72
CA GLN A 15 -12.84 7.12 2.44
C GLN A 15 -13.58 5.81 2.71
N THR A 16 -14.87 5.89 3.07
CA THR A 16 -15.71 4.72 3.29
C THR A 16 -15.88 3.92 2.00
N THR A 17 -16.13 4.61 0.88
CA THR A 17 -16.28 3.98 -0.44
C THR A 17 -14.97 3.32 -0.89
N LYS A 18 -13.82 3.98 -0.70
CA LYS A 18 -12.49 3.41 -1.00
C LYS A 18 -12.22 2.16 -0.16
N SER A 19 -12.51 2.20 1.13
CA SER A 19 -12.34 1.05 2.02
C SER A 19 -13.25 -0.12 1.63
N LEU A 20 -14.51 0.14 1.29
CA LEU A 20 -15.45 -0.92 0.87
C LEU A 20 -15.00 -1.57 -0.45
N PHE A 21 -14.63 -0.74 -1.43
CA PHE A 21 -14.05 -1.21 -2.70
C PHE A 21 -12.77 -2.01 -2.45
N PHE A 22 -11.95 -1.57 -1.48
CA PHE A 22 -10.75 -2.27 -1.07
C PHE A 22 -11.08 -3.68 -0.57
N HIS A 23 -11.96 -3.80 0.42
CA HIS A 23 -12.37 -5.08 0.98
C HIS A 23 -12.97 -6.02 -0.08
N GLN A 24 -13.81 -5.50 -0.96
CA GLN A 24 -14.43 -6.29 -2.02
C GLN A 24 -13.40 -6.82 -3.03
N LYS A 25 -12.51 -5.95 -3.53
CA LYS A 25 -11.46 -6.35 -4.47
C LYS A 25 -10.40 -7.25 -3.85
N LEU A 26 -10.16 -7.12 -2.53
CA LEU A 26 -9.24 -7.97 -1.81
C LEU A 26 -9.68 -9.44 -1.86
N HIS A 27 -11.00 -9.67 -1.72
CA HIS A 27 -11.62 -10.98 -1.79
C HIS A 27 -11.78 -11.47 -3.24
N GLU A 28 -12.21 -10.61 -4.16
CA GLU A 28 -12.44 -10.97 -5.58
C GLU A 28 -11.15 -11.34 -6.33
N TRP A 29 -10.01 -10.73 -5.98
CA TRP A 29 -8.75 -10.92 -6.73
C TRP A 29 -7.75 -11.86 -6.07
N GLY A 30 -8.10 -12.48 -4.95
CA GLY A 30 -7.20 -13.34 -4.17
C GLY A 30 -6.01 -12.57 -3.59
N LEU A 31 -6.15 -11.26 -3.38
CA LEU A 31 -5.06 -10.40 -2.91
C LEU A 31 -4.66 -10.70 -1.46
N LEU A 32 -5.51 -11.40 -0.70
CA LEU A 32 -5.18 -11.90 0.63
C LEU A 32 -4.00 -12.89 0.58
N GLU A 33 -3.97 -13.76 -0.43
CA GLU A 33 -2.87 -14.70 -0.64
C GLU A 33 -1.60 -13.96 -1.10
N VAL A 34 -1.76 -12.99 -1.99
CA VAL A 34 -0.66 -12.14 -2.46
C VAL A 34 -0.06 -11.33 -1.31
N ALA A 35 -0.89 -10.75 -0.44
CA ALA A 35 -0.45 -10.00 0.73
C ALA A 35 0.35 -10.89 1.69
N ARG A 36 -0.13 -12.11 1.97
CA ARG A 36 0.61 -13.09 2.77
C ARG A 36 1.94 -13.49 2.13
N ALA A 37 1.94 -13.70 0.81
CA ALA A 37 3.16 -14.03 0.08
C ALA A 37 4.18 -12.88 0.16
N ILE A 38 3.74 -11.63 -0.01
CA ILE A 38 4.58 -10.43 0.15
C ILE A 38 5.11 -10.32 1.58
N GLU A 39 4.29 -10.58 2.60
CA GLU A 39 4.73 -10.59 4.00
C GLU A 39 5.77 -11.69 4.29
N ALA A 40 5.66 -12.83 3.61
CA ALA A 40 6.63 -13.92 3.72
C ALA A 40 7.90 -13.69 2.88
N PHE A 41 7.93 -12.68 2.01
CA PHE A 41 9.12 -12.35 1.24
C PHE A 41 10.22 -11.83 2.17
N ASP A 42 11.37 -12.48 2.15
CA ASP A 42 12.53 -12.05 2.93
C ASP A 42 13.18 -10.81 2.30
N GLY A 43 12.65 -9.65 2.69
CA GLY A 43 13.11 -8.34 2.22
C GLY A 43 14.55 -7.99 2.63
N SER A 44 15.20 -8.77 3.50
CA SER A 44 16.61 -8.57 3.87
C SER A 44 17.58 -9.08 2.81
N ARG A 45 17.11 -9.93 1.88
CA ARG A 45 17.94 -10.54 0.82
C ARG A 45 18.06 -9.69 -0.43
N VAL A 46 17.41 -8.53 -0.46
CA VAL A 46 17.41 -7.64 -1.61
C VAL A 46 18.00 -6.29 -1.23
N GLU A 47 18.66 -5.67 -2.19
CA GLU A 47 19.24 -4.34 -2.01
C GLU A 47 18.17 -3.27 -2.15
N TRP A 48 17.96 -2.51 -1.08
CA TRP A 48 17.06 -1.36 -1.09
C TRP A 48 17.80 -0.10 -1.53
N ASN A 49 18.09 0.01 -2.82
CA ASN A 49 18.63 1.24 -3.38
C ASN A 49 17.52 2.30 -3.46
N PHE A 50 17.55 3.24 -2.50
CA PHE A 50 16.52 4.26 -2.36
C PHE A 50 16.37 5.16 -3.59
N ARG A 51 17.47 5.44 -4.29
CA ARG A 51 17.46 6.29 -5.47
C ARG A 51 16.75 5.60 -6.62
N ASP A 52 17.12 4.36 -6.90
CA ASP A 52 16.59 3.58 -8.02
C ASP A 52 15.12 3.20 -7.78
N LEU A 53 14.76 2.95 -6.52
CA LEU A 53 13.40 2.63 -6.11
C LEU A 53 12.52 3.87 -5.89
N CYS A 54 13.07 5.08 -6.03
CA CYS A 54 12.38 6.34 -5.76
C CYS A 54 11.78 6.42 -4.34
N ILE A 55 12.48 5.86 -3.35
CA ILE A 55 12.07 5.87 -1.95
C ILE A 55 12.85 6.97 -1.23
N SER A 56 12.16 7.96 -0.67
CA SER A 56 12.83 8.93 0.21
C SER A 56 13.21 8.29 1.54
N GLU A 57 14.33 8.71 2.11
CA GLU A 57 14.76 8.28 3.45
C GLU A 57 13.69 8.58 4.52
N HIS A 58 13.00 9.73 4.40
CA HIS A 58 11.90 10.09 5.29
C HIS A 58 10.75 9.06 5.24
N ALA A 59 10.32 8.67 4.04
CA ALA A 59 9.25 7.68 3.85
C ALA A 59 9.69 6.31 4.37
N TRP A 60 10.93 5.91 4.08
CA TRP A 60 11.53 4.69 4.61
C TRP A 60 11.46 4.70 6.13
N ASN A 61 12.09 5.68 6.78
CA ASN A 61 12.14 5.80 8.23
C ASN A 61 10.75 5.77 8.87
N ARG A 62 9.75 6.42 8.29
CA ARG A 62 8.38 6.37 8.80
C ARG A 62 7.82 4.94 8.83
N VAL A 63 8.07 4.15 7.78
CA VAL A 63 7.64 2.75 7.69
C VAL A 63 8.34 1.89 8.75
N ILE A 64 9.67 2.01 8.87
CA ILE A 64 10.44 1.15 9.78
C ILE A 64 10.13 1.47 11.25
N HIS A 65 10.05 2.76 11.62
CA HIS A 65 9.67 3.18 12.98
C HIS A 65 8.24 2.79 13.34
N SER A 66 7.36 2.57 12.37
CA SER A 66 6.00 2.07 12.59
C SER A 66 5.95 0.54 12.77
N GLY A 67 7.09 -0.15 12.74
CA GLY A 67 7.16 -1.62 12.80
C GLY A 67 6.59 -2.31 11.57
N ILE A 68 6.44 -1.59 10.46
CA ILE A 68 5.90 -2.13 9.21
C ILE A 68 7.06 -2.62 8.35
N ALA A 69 7.01 -3.88 7.91
CA ALA A 69 8.00 -4.41 6.97
C ALA A 69 7.98 -3.61 5.65
N PRO A 70 9.13 -3.10 5.15
CA PRO A 70 9.17 -2.24 3.96
C PRO A 70 8.51 -2.83 2.72
N VAL A 71 8.64 -4.14 2.51
CA VAL A 71 8.01 -4.88 1.41
C VAL A 71 6.49 -4.75 1.36
N ARG A 72 5.83 -4.44 2.48
CA ARG A 72 4.36 -4.24 2.52
C ARG A 72 3.94 -2.89 1.96
N VAL A 73 4.88 -1.94 1.80
CA VAL A 73 4.59 -0.56 1.40
C VAL A 73 5.28 -0.21 0.10
N PHE A 74 6.56 -0.55 -0.02
CA PHE A 74 7.38 -0.24 -1.19
C PHE A 74 7.46 -1.44 -2.13
N ALA A 75 7.20 -1.17 -3.42
CA ALA A 75 7.30 -2.18 -4.46
C ALA A 75 8.75 -2.39 -4.88
N HIS A 76 9.29 -3.57 -4.60
CA HIS A 76 10.65 -3.95 -5.03
C HIS A 76 10.58 -4.81 -6.31
N PRO A 77 11.43 -4.58 -7.35
CA PRO A 77 11.43 -5.36 -8.59
C PRO A 77 11.50 -6.88 -8.37
N ALA A 78 12.30 -7.34 -7.40
CA ALA A 78 12.39 -8.76 -7.05
C ALA A 78 11.04 -9.35 -6.56
N VAL A 79 10.22 -8.58 -5.83
CA VAL A 79 8.88 -9.00 -5.42
C VAL A 79 7.96 -9.06 -6.65
N LEU A 80 8.03 -8.01 -7.49
CA LEU A 80 7.21 -7.92 -8.70
C LEU A 80 7.47 -9.06 -9.69
N GLN A 81 8.73 -9.50 -9.80
CA GLN A 81 9.14 -10.58 -10.68
C GLN A 81 8.86 -11.98 -10.11
N SER A 82 8.91 -12.14 -8.79
CA SER A 82 8.73 -13.46 -8.14
C SER A 82 7.27 -13.83 -7.89
N MET A 83 6.37 -12.85 -7.79
CA MET A 83 4.99 -13.09 -7.39
C MET A 83 4.01 -12.52 -8.42
N ALA A 84 3.30 -13.42 -9.11
CA ALA A 84 2.17 -13.03 -9.95
C ALA A 84 1.13 -12.25 -9.12
N ARG A 85 0.53 -11.21 -9.72
CA ARG A 85 -0.47 -10.32 -9.11
C ARG A 85 0.03 -9.37 -8.01
N SER A 86 1.31 -9.40 -7.65
CA SER A 86 1.94 -8.42 -6.72
C SER A 86 1.75 -6.96 -7.17
N VAL A 87 1.79 -6.69 -8.48
CA VAL A 87 1.47 -5.36 -9.05
C VAL A 87 0.07 -4.90 -8.64
N GLY A 88 -0.91 -5.80 -8.61
CA GLY A 88 -2.27 -5.51 -8.19
C GLY A 88 -2.35 -5.08 -6.73
N TYR A 89 -1.60 -5.74 -5.85
CA TYR A 89 -1.48 -5.39 -4.44
C TYR A 89 -0.96 -3.95 -4.25
N TYR A 90 0.20 -3.63 -4.83
CA TYR A 90 0.79 -2.29 -4.66
C TYR A 90 -0.04 -1.18 -5.33
N ARG A 91 -0.63 -1.45 -6.50
CA ARG A 91 -1.56 -0.51 -7.14
C ARG A 91 -2.71 -0.16 -6.21
N MET A 92 -3.22 -1.15 -5.50
CA MET A 92 -4.36 -0.99 -4.62
C MET A 92 -4.02 -0.23 -3.33
N LEU A 93 -2.86 -0.50 -2.74
CA LEU A 93 -2.33 0.32 -1.65
C LEU A 93 -2.22 1.80 -2.03
N ALA A 94 -1.72 2.09 -3.23
CA ALA A 94 -1.61 3.47 -3.73
C ALA A 94 -2.98 4.15 -3.99
N MET A 95 -4.02 3.37 -4.28
CA MET A 95 -5.38 3.91 -4.47
C MET A 95 -6.05 4.29 -3.14
N VAL A 96 -5.74 3.58 -2.06
CA VAL A 96 -6.29 3.87 -0.72
C VAL A 96 -5.54 5.03 -0.05
N SER A 97 -4.27 5.29 -0.40
CA SER A 97 -3.41 6.25 0.29
C SER A 97 -3.69 7.74 0.02
N LYS A 98 -4.86 8.11 -0.52
CA LYS A 98 -5.23 9.52 -0.72
C LYS A 98 -5.84 10.08 0.56
N SER A 99 -4.98 10.60 1.44
CA SER A 99 -5.38 11.61 2.44
C SER A 99 -5.13 13.01 1.85
N PRO A 100 -6.04 13.99 2.05
CA PRO A 100 -5.74 15.40 1.86
C PRO A 100 -4.63 15.86 2.82
#